data_AF-A0A939ZHG0-F1
#
_entry.id   AF-A0A939ZHG0-F1
#
_cell.length_a   1.000
_cell.length_b   1.000
_cell.length_c   1.000
_cell.angle_alpha   90.00
_cell.angle_beta   90.00
_cell.angle_gamma   90.00
#
_symmetry.space_group_name_H-M   'P 1'
#
loop_
_entity.id
_entity.type
_entity.pdbx_description
1 polymer ?
#
loop_
_entity_poly.entity_id
_entity_poly.type
_entity_poly.pdbx_seq_one_letter_code
_entity_poly.pdbx_strand_id
1 'polypeptide(L)'
;MKKKIVLWIMTALMTCSLAACGSASDDQGVSGSQGGSGSVADDNGRDGNGGNTAAPANTVKPPEEPFDESKLSDEYLVGFDYFTGDFLEYAPTVIAKVRYDGRLEVEFDRKLSNGEDYTDIRYFDLSEEQYENIEEAINLQKLYKLDPEEADPAETMDGGSSWLIIYDKDGNVYKACGGFCPHNRDFNDMRRAIYDNLPFEFVDYCDSYKTSWQRGDAFDPYAAHSDEYKTKYGVFLNYDGDLAALNDYDYIVIDAQYRTAEEITSFNYVYQKYVYSYINIGSLEDFRDYYNDYCDLALGEYENWDGEVWIDVSDERWQNFILNELAPSLLAKGIDGFFVDNCDVFYNYENEDILNGLATIMKGLRSMGCDVIINGGDCFLDAYCANLGSWTDVITGINQESVFSRIDWDTGALTYAYDDDREYFTDYIERYGNQGAYIFLLEYADDTTENYTLRYDIKEYCEAHNYLYYISDSIDLN
;
A
#
# COMPACT_ATOMS: atom_id res chain seq x y z
N MET A 1 -0.83 33.06 22.51
CA MET A 1 0.38 33.42 21.76
C MET A 1 0.84 32.17 21.01
N LYS A 2 0.61 32.17 19.69
CA LYS A 2 1.34 31.47 18.61
C LYS A 2 1.60 29.95 18.74
N LYS A 3 0.66 29.16 18.19
CA LYS A 3 1.03 28.08 17.24
C LYS A 3 1.70 28.77 16.04
N LYS A 4 2.91 28.36 15.66
CA LYS A 4 3.61 28.82 14.44
C LYS A 4 3.72 27.63 13.49
N ILE A 5 3.10 27.83 12.33
CA ILE A 5 3.28 27.18 11.03
C ILE A 5 4.77 27.04 10.70
N VAL A 6 5.19 25.87 10.24
CA VAL A 6 6.40 25.68 9.43
C VAL A 6 6.10 24.61 8.36
N LEU A 7 5.70 25.09 7.19
CA LEU A 7 5.71 24.41 5.90
C LEU A 7 7.13 24.61 5.32
N TRP A 8 7.87 23.55 4.99
CA TRP A 8 9.08 23.66 4.16
C TRP A 8 9.01 22.66 3.01
N ILE A 9 9.04 23.25 1.82
CA ILE A 9 9.20 22.65 0.50
C ILE A 9 10.54 21.91 0.44
N MET A 10 10.52 20.65 0.01
CA MET A 10 11.73 19.95 -0.41
C MET A 10 12.22 20.54 -1.74
N THR A 11 13.42 21.12 -1.72
CA THR A 11 14.25 21.27 -2.91
C THR A 11 15.70 21.18 -2.47
N ALA A 12 16.42 20.15 -2.93
CA ALA A 12 17.74 20.25 -3.57
C ALA A 12 18.51 18.92 -3.47
N LEU A 13 18.50 18.18 -4.57
CA LEU A 13 19.64 17.70 -5.34
C LEU A 13 20.97 17.40 -4.62
N MET A 14 21.42 16.17 -4.85
CA MET A 14 22.81 15.71 -4.92
C MET A 14 23.83 16.81 -5.25
N THR A 15 24.95 16.82 -4.52
CA THR A 15 26.26 17.21 -5.08
C THR A 15 27.34 16.22 -4.68
N CYS A 16 28.14 15.86 -5.68
CA CYS A 16 29.12 14.79 -5.73
C CYS A 16 30.51 15.12 -5.12
N SER A 17 31.25 14.03 -4.86
CA SER A 17 32.71 13.83 -5.06
C SER A 17 33.75 14.27 -4.00
N LEU A 18 34.36 13.23 -3.40
CA LEU A 18 35.81 12.94 -3.27
C LEU A 18 36.78 14.09 -2.91
N ALA A 19 37.45 13.99 -1.75
CA ALA A 19 38.81 13.42 -1.63
C ALA A 19 39.52 13.77 -0.29
N ALA A 20 40.04 12.71 0.33
CA ALA A 20 41.38 12.56 0.94
C ALA A 20 41.76 13.23 2.28
N CYS A 21 42.20 12.32 3.17
CA CYS A 21 43.35 12.39 4.09
C CYS A 21 43.30 13.30 5.34
N GLY A 22 43.52 12.67 6.50
CA GLY A 22 44.17 13.34 7.64
C GLY A 22 43.79 12.82 9.02
N SER A 23 44.43 11.72 9.41
CA SER A 23 44.68 11.20 10.76
C SER A 23 44.57 12.13 11.98
N ALA A 24 44.18 11.50 13.11
CA ALA A 24 44.82 11.52 14.44
C ALA A 24 44.02 12.08 15.64
N SER A 25 43.59 11.13 16.49
CA SER A 25 43.85 11.00 17.94
C SER A 25 43.39 12.05 18.96
N ASP A 26 42.65 11.52 19.93
CA ASP A 26 42.80 11.61 21.39
C ASP A 26 42.41 12.86 22.21
N ASP A 27 41.60 12.52 23.22
CA ASP A 27 41.77 12.80 24.66
C ASP A 27 40.93 13.89 25.37
N GLN A 28 40.18 13.39 26.37
CA GLN A 28 39.78 13.92 27.69
C GLN A 28 39.11 15.31 27.76
N GLY A 29 38.06 15.56 28.54
CA GLY A 29 37.62 14.98 29.80
C GLY A 29 37.22 16.12 30.74
N VAL A 30 36.45 15.79 31.78
CA VAL A 30 36.28 16.54 33.05
C VAL A 30 35.23 17.67 33.09
N SER A 31 34.04 17.28 33.57
CA SER A 31 33.34 17.70 34.81
C SER A 31 33.39 19.14 35.35
N GLY A 32 32.28 19.51 36.02
CA GLY A 32 32.20 20.58 37.04
C GLY A 32 31.09 21.59 36.76
N SER A 33 29.84 21.38 37.19
CA SER A 33 29.30 21.58 38.55
C SER A 33 28.76 22.98 38.84
N GLN A 34 27.57 23.00 39.45
CA GLN A 34 26.95 24.09 40.24
C GLN A 34 26.44 25.28 39.41
N GLY A 35 25.22 25.79 39.59
CA GLY A 35 24.34 25.77 40.74
C GLY A 35 23.79 27.20 40.86
N GLY A 36 22.48 27.39 40.97
CA GLY A 36 21.95 28.75 41.08
C GLY A 36 20.44 28.86 40.90
N SER A 37 19.73 28.48 41.96
CA SER A 37 18.35 28.87 42.26
C SER A 37 18.13 30.39 42.17
N GLY A 38 16.97 30.82 41.67
CA GLY A 38 16.57 32.24 41.74
C GLY A 38 15.17 32.49 41.17
N SER A 39 14.19 32.41 42.05
CA SER A 39 12.76 32.63 41.87
C SER A 39 12.37 34.10 41.62
N VAL A 40 11.33 34.28 40.78
CA VAL A 40 10.15 35.17 40.96
C VAL A 40 10.37 36.69 41.02
N ALA A 41 9.75 37.43 40.08
CA ALA A 41 8.61 38.31 40.36
C ALA A 41 8.27 39.20 39.15
N ASP A 42 6.96 39.38 38.95
CA ASP A 42 6.29 40.30 38.04
C ASP A 42 6.71 41.77 38.22
N ASP A 43 6.67 42.56 37.14
CA ASP A 43 6.05 43.90 37.23
C ASP A 43 5.50 44.38 35.88
N ASN A 44 4.31 44.98 35.95
CA ASN A 44 3.58 45.63 34.87
C ASN A 44 4.04 47.09 34.75
N GLY A 45 4.28 47.57 33.53
CA GLY A 45 4.53 49.00 33.31
C GLY A 45 4.27 49.43 31.87
N ARG A 46 3.12 50.07 31.65
CA ARG A 46 2.77 50.83 30.45
C ARG A 46 3.61 52.10 30.34
N ASP A 47 4.03 52.43 29.12
CA ASP A 47 4.12 53.76 28.47
C ASP A 47 4.83 53.48 27.12
N GLY A 48 4.53 54.04 25.95
CA GLY A 48 3.89 55.28 25.55
C GLY A 48 4.56 55.69 24.24
N ASN A 49 3.83 55.55 23.12
CA ASN A 49 3.91 56.31 21.86
C ASN A 49 5.27 56.64 21.19
N GLY A 50 5.44 56.21 19.94
CA GLY A 50 6.50 56.71 19.04
C GLY A 50 6.43 56.06 17.66
N GLY A 51 5.65 56.65 16.74
CA GLY A 51 5.58 56.22 15.36
C GLY A 51 6.92 56.34 14.64
N ASN A 52 7.28 55.32 13.86
CA ASN A 52 8.14 55.50 12.70
C ASN A 52 7.70 54.50 11.63
N THR A 53 7.08 55.02 10.57
CA THR A 53 6.75 54.31 9.35
C THR A 53 8.05 53.94 8.63
N ALA A 54 8.49 52.70 8.78
CA ALA A 54 9.49 52.12 7.89
C ALA A 54 8.75 51.45 6.73
N ALA A 55 8.91 52.01 5.53
CA ALA A 55 8.51 51.35 4.28
C ALA A 55 9.20 49.98 4.20
N PRO A 56 8.53 48.93 3.69
CA PRO A 56 9.19 47.64 3.51
C PRO A 56 10.34 47.83 2.51
N ALA A 57 11.51 47.34 2.91
CA ALA A 57 12.70 47.33 2.09
C ALA A 57 12.41 46.52 0.82
N ASN A 58 12.49 47.16 -0.35
CA ASN A 58 12.59 46.47 -1.63
C ASN A 58 13.83 45.58 -1.59
N THR A 59 13.65 44.29 -1.33
CA THR A 59 14.63 43.26 -1.62
C THR A 59 14.76 43.17 -3.13
N VAL A 60 15.82 43.74 -3.68
CA VAL A 60 16.19 43.58 -5.08
C VAL A 60 16.49 42.10 -5.31
N LYS A 61 15.62 41.40 -6.05
CA LYS A 61 15.81 40.01 -6.50
C LYS A 61 17.14 39.96 -7.28
N PRO A 62 18.04 38.99 -7.03
CA PRO A 62 19.28 38.85 -7.79
C PRO A 62 18.95 38.76 -9.30
N PRO A 63 19.85 39.22 -10.19
CA PRO A 63 19.59 39.20 -11.63
C PRO A 63 19.40 37.74 -12.08
N GLU A 64 18.23 37.45 -12.65
CA GLU A 64 17.92 36.14 -13.22
C GLU A 64 18.90 35.84 -14.36
N GLU A 65 19.44 34.61 -14.40
CA GLU A 65 20.31 34.17 -15.50
C GLU A 65 19.58 34.34 -16.85
N PRO A 66 20.27 34.68 -17.94
CA PRO A 66 19.64 34.74 -19.24
C PRO A 66 19.21 33.34 -19.69
N PHE A 67 18.03 33.25 -20.32
CA PHE A 67 17.56 32.01 -20.94
C PHE A 67 18.57 31.46 -21.94
N ASP A 68 18.98 30.21 -21.72
CA ASP A 68 19.93 29.46 -22.53
C ASP A 68 19.27 28.16 -23.02
N GLU A 69 18.96 28.10 -24.31
CA GLU A 69 18.36 26.93 -24.96
C GLU A 69 19.27 25.71 -24.91
N SER A 70 20.60 25.90 -24.87
CA SER A 70 21.55 24.79 -24.89
C SER A 70 21.53 23.96 -23.60
N LYS A 71 20.88 24.46 -22.55
CA LYS A 71 20.68 23.77 -21.27
C LYS A 71 19.38 22.95 -21.22
N LEU A 72 18.44 23.15 -22.14
CA LEU A 72 17.13 22.49 -22.10
C LEU A 72 17.26 20.98 -22.24
N SER A 73 16.36 20.26 -21.56
CA SER A 73 16.19 18.81 -21.71
C SER A 73 15.92 18.42 -23.16
N ASP A 74 16.53 17.33 -23.60
CA ASP A 74 16.20 16.68 -24.88
C ASP A 74 15.08 15.63 -24.69
N GLU A 75 14.58 15.45 -23.47
CA GLU A 75 13.62 14.42 -23.07
C GLU A 75 12.26 15.01 -22.67
N TYR A 76 12.25 16.07 -21.86
CA TYR A 76 11.04 16.69 -21.32
C TYR A 76 10.77 18.04 -21.97
N LEU A 77 9.56 18.20 -22.51
CA LEU A 77 9.05 19.48 -22.98
C LEU A 77 8.73 20.40 -21.80
N VAL A 78 7.90 19.93 -20.86
CA VAL A 78 7.47 20.72 -19.70
C VAL A 78 6.95 19.81 -18.59
N GLY A 79 7.18 20.17 -17.34
CA GLY A 79 6.53 19.56 -16.18
C GLY A 79 5.38 20.43 -15.67
N PHE A 80 4.39 19.82 -15.04
CA PHE A 80 3.29 20.51 -14.38
C PHE A 80 2.84 19.75 -13.15
N ASP A 81 2.34 20.46 -12.15
CA ASP A 81 1.61 19.85 -11.05
C ASP A 81 0.16 19.60 -11.47
N TYR A 82 -0.41 18.44 -11.13
CA TYR A 82 -1.80 18.14 -11.48
C TYR A 82 -2.74 18.33 -10.28
N PHE A 83 -2.36 17.84 -9.11
CA PHE A 83 -3.15 17.95 -7.88
C PHE A 83 -2.46 18.81 -6.84
N THR A 84 -2.91 20.04 -6.67
CA THR A 84 -2.63 20.80 -5.45
C THR A 84 -3.84 20.69 -4.56
N GLY A 85 -3.63 20.19 -3.33
CA GLY A 85 -4.69 19.77 -2.45
C GLY A 85 -5.73 20.87 -2.22
N ASP A 86 -6.94 20.67 -2.76
CA ASP A 86 -8.11 21.40 -2.30
C ASP A 86 -8.64 20.74 -1.02
N PHE A 87 -8.61 21.52 0.07
CA PHE A 87 -9.32 21.38 1.34
C PHE A 87 -9.23 20.11 2.19
N LEU A 88 -8.66 19.02 1.69
CA LEU A 88 -8.57 17.76 2.43
C LEU A 88 -7.14 17.24 2.31
N GLU A 89 -6.40 17.37 3.41
CA GLU A 89 -4.95 17.22 3.62
C GLU A 89 -4.33 15.84 3.27
N TYR A 90 -4.98 14.99 2.46
CA TYR A 90 -4.67 13.56 2.45
C TYR A 90 -3.85 13.05 1.25
N ALA A 91 -3.82 13.73 0.10
CA ALA A 91 -3.07 13.24 -1.07
C ALA A 91 -1.90 14.19 -1.44
N PRO A 92 -0.70 13.66 -1.76
CA PRO A 92 0.44 14.47 -2.17
C PRO A 92 0.25 15.07 -3.57
N THR A 93 0.95 16.18 -3.83
CA THR A 93 1.02 16.76 -5.18
C THR A 93 1.85 15.88 -6.09
N VAL A 94 1.29 15.53 -7.24
CA VAL A 94 1.95 14.76 -8.30
C VAL A 94 2.49 15.71 -9.35
N ILE A 95 3.75 15.49 -9.76
CA ILE A 95 4.38 16.18 -10.89
C ILE A 95 4.34 15.26 -12.10
N ALA A 96 3.69 15.73 -13.16
CA ALA A 96 3.65 15.08 -14.46
C ALA A 96 4.59 15.80 -15.44
N LYS A 97 5.26 15.06 -16.32
CA LYS A 97 6.20 15.57 -17.31
C LYS A 97 5.73 15.20 -18.71
N VAL A 98 5.51 16.19 -19.55
CA VAL A 98 5.28 15.99 -20.98
C VAL A 98 6.62 15.69 -21.64
N ARG A 99 6.75 14.54 -22.28
CA ARG A 99 7.96 14.10 -22.99
C ARG A 99 7.86 14.43 -24.47
N TYR A 100 9.00 14.67 -25.11
CA TYR A 100 9.07 14.89 -26.56
C TYR A 100 8.67 13.66 -27.39
N ASP A 101 8.57 12.49 -26.78
CA ASP A 101 8.11 11.26 -27.42
C ASP A 101 6.58 11.06 -27.39
N GLY A 102 5.81 12.07 -26.96
CA GLY A 102 4.35 12.03 -26.95
C GLY A 102 3.75 11.36 -25.72
N ARG A 103 4.51 11.21 -24.63
CA ARG A 103 4.01 10.59 -23.39
C ARG A 103 4.03 11.55 -22.22
N LEU A 104 3.11 11.36 -21.29
CA LEU A 104 3.21 11.88 -19.94
C LEU A 104 3.98 10.88 -19.09
N GLU A 105 5.04 11.32 -18.41
CA GLU A 105 5.70 10.57 -17.35
C GLU A 105 5.31 11.15 -16.00
N VAL A 106 4.94 10.29 -15.07
CA VAL A 106 4.37 10.70 -13.80
C VAL A 106 4.96 9.86 -12.69
N GLU A 107 5.49 10.52 -11.67
CA GLU A 107 6.08 9.89 -10.50
C GLU A 107 5.06 9.90 -9.35
N PHE A 108 4.74 8.72 -8.84
CA PHE A 108 3.84 8.52 -7.71
C PHE A 108 4.62 7.96 -6.52
N ASP A 109 4.96 8.83 -5.57
CA ASP A 109 5.65 8.44 -4.35
C ASP A 109 4.70 7.72 -3.39
N ARG A 110 5.11 6.55 -2.92
CA ARG A 110 4.38 5.71 -1.96
C ARG A 110 5.30 5.32 -0.83
N LYS A 111 4.72 5.12 0.36
CA LYS A 111 5.40 4.42 1.44
C LYS A 111 4.95 2.97 1.44
N LEU A 112 5.89 2.06 1.21
CA LEU A 112 5.65 0.64 1.34
C LEU A 112 5.39 0.30 2.81
N SER A 113 4.71 -0.82 3.09
CA SER A 113 4.36 -1.18 4.47
C SER A 113 5.59 -1.50 5.34
N ASN A 114 6.73 -1.83 4.72
CA ASN A 114 8.04 -1.97 5.37
C ASN A 114 8.66 -0.60 5.78
N GLY A 115 7.98 0.51 5.45
CA GLY A 115 8.39 1.88 5.75
C GLY A 115 9.33 2.52 4.71
N GLU A 116 9.72 1.80 3.66
CA GLU A 116 10.55 2.33 2.57
C GLU A 116 9.74 3.24 1.65
N ASP A 117 10.40 4.29 1.16
CA ASP A 117 9.83 5.16 0.14
C ASP A 117 10.07 4.52 -1.25
N TYR A 118 9.00 4.43 -2.05
CA TYR A 118 9.00 3.85 -3.38
C TYR A 118 8.30 4.79 -4.36
N THR A 119 8.94 5.07 -5.49
CA THR A 119 8.37 5.91 -6.55
C THR A 119 7.93 5.03 -7.71
N ASP A 120 6.62 4.96 -7.96
CA ASP A 120 6.05 4.32 -9.15
C ASP A 120 6.10 5.31 -10.32
N ILE A 121 6.79 4.96 -11.40
CA ILE A 121 6.88 5.80 -12.60
C ILE A 121 5.91 5.25 -13.65
N ARG A 122 4.91 6.05 -14.01
CA ARG A 122 3.89 5.70 -15.00
C ARG A 122 4.02 6.53 -16.27
N TYR A 123 3.66 5.91 -17.37
CA TYR A 123 3.58 6.55 -18.67
C TYR A 123 2.16 6.52 -19.20
N PHE A 124 1.69 7.65 -19.72
CA PHE A 124 0.39 7.77 -20.38
C PHE A 124 0.60 8.34 -21.78
N ASP A 125 0.10 7.64 -22.79
CA ASP A 125 0.25 8.08 -24.18
C ASP A 125 -0.67 9.26 -24.47
N LEU A 126 -0.13 10.31 -25.09
CA LEU A 126 -0.91 11.37 -25.70
C LEU A 126 -1.23 10.95 -27.13
N SER A 127 -2.45 11.24 -27.59
CA SER A 127 -2.73 11.21 -29.02
C SER A 127 -1.87 12.26 -29.75
N GLU A 128 -1.64 12.08 -31.04
CA GLU A 128 -0.90 13.07 -31.85
C GLU A 128 -1.51 14.48 -31.69
N GLU A 129 -2.84 14.58 -31.73
CA GLU A 129 -3.56 15.85 -31.54
C GLU A 129 -3.34 16.45 -30.15
N GLN A 130 -3.39 15.62 -29.09
CA GLN A 130 -3.15 16.09 -27.73
C GLN A 130 -1.72 16.63 -27.55
N TYR A 131 -0.73 15.90 -28.06
CA TYR A 131 0.67 16.33 -27.98
C TYR A 131 0.92 17.60 -28.79
N GLU A 132 0.45 17.68 -30.04
CA GLU A 132 0.61 18.86 -30.90
C GLU A 132 0.00 20.11 -30.26
N ASN A 133 -1.20 19.99 -29.68
CA ASN A 133 -1.85 21.10 -28.97
C ASN A 133 -1.03 21.63 -27.79
N ILE A 134 -0.37 20.72 -27.05
CA ILE A 134 0.50 21.10 -25.93
C ILE A 134 1.78 21.75 -26.46
N GLU A 135 2.45 21.11 -27.41
CA GLU A 135 3.72 21.58 -27.98
C GLU A 135 3.59 22.98 -28.59
N GLU A 136 2.51 23.24 -29.34
CA GLU A 136 2.27 24.56 -29.94
C GLU A 136 2.04 25.67 -28.89
N ALA A 137 1.43 25.33 -27.74
CA ALA A 137 1.11 26.28 -26.70
C ALA A 137 2.33 26.63 -25.81
N ILE A 138 3.22 25.67 -25.57
CA ILE A 138 4.32 25.81 -24.62
C ILE A 138 5.48 26.62 -25.21
N ASN A 139 5.70 27.81 -24.66
CA ASN A 139 6.83 28.67 -25.02
C ASN A 139 7.85 28.74 -23.88
N LEU A 140 8.88 27.90 -23.93
CA LEU A 140 9.89 27.77 -22.87
C LEU A 140 10.67 29.06 -22.59
N GLN A 141 11.01 29.83 -23.62
CA GLN A 141 11.71 31.11 -23.44
C GLN A 141 10.86 32.13 -22.71
N LYS A 142 9.55 32.17 -23.02
CA LYS A 142 8.59 33.04 -22.36
C LYS A 142 8.38 32.58 -20.93
N LEU A 143 8.10 31.28 -20.74
CA LEU A 143 7.88 30.66 -19.44
C LEU A 143 9.06 30.91 -18.48
N TYR A 144 10.29 30.80 -18.97
CA TYR A 144 11.49 31.05 -18.17
C TYR A 144 11.56 32.46 -17.56
N LYS A 145 11.02 33.45 -18.29
CA LYS A 145 11.02 34.87 -17.90
C LYS A 145 9.77 35.29 -17.13
N LEU A 146 8.80 34.39 -16.95
CA LEU A 146 7.58 34.70 -16.22
C LEU A 146 7.83 34.61 -14.70
N ASP A 147 7.18 35.53 -13.99
CA ASP A 147 7.09 35.58 -12.53
C ASP A 147 5.63 35.94 -12.22
N PRO A 148 4.70 34.96 -12.26
CA PRO A 148 3.28 35.21 -12.04
C PRO A 148 3.04 35.81 -10.65
N GLU A 149 2.10 36.77 -10.54
CA GLU A 149 1.72 37.32 -9.23
C GLU A 149 0.91 36.27 -8.45
N GLU A 150 1.33 35.96 -7.22
CA GLU A 150 0.60 35.06 -6.34
C GLU A 150 -0.57 35.77 -5.65
N ALA A 151 -1.67 35.05 -5.42
CA ALA A 151 -2.75 35.57 -4.60
C ALA A 151 -2.32 35.66 -3.13
N ASP A 152 -2.94 36.57 -2.35
CA ASP A 152 -2.73 36.57 -0.89
C ASP A 152 -3.44 35.35 -0.28
N PRO A 153 -2.70 34.41 0.35
CA PRO A 153 -3.30 33.24 1.01
C PRO A 153 -4.21 33.61 2.18
N ALA A 154 -4.10 34.80 2.75
CA ALA A 154 -4.97 35.26 3.83
C ALA A 154 -6.34 35.76 3.34
N GLU A 155 -6.44 36.15 2.07
CA GLU A 155 -7.67 36.68 1.46
C GLU A 155 -8.33 35.68 0.49
N THR A 156 -7.59 34.66 0.05
CA THR A 156 -8.07 33.61 -0.85
C THR A 156 -8.31 32.33 -0.07
N MET A 157 -9.57 32.09 0.31
CA MET A 157 -9.96 30.94 1.14
C MET A 157 -9.87 29.61 0.38
N ASP A 158 -10.13 29.62 -0.93
CA ASP A 158 -10.25 28.42 -1.76
C ASP A 158 -9.24 28.44 -2.93
N GLY A 159 -7.95 28.26 -2.61
CA GLY A 159 -6.85 28.38 -3.58
C GLY A 159 -5.89 27.20 -3.58
N GLY A 160 -5.36 26.87 -4.77
CA GLY A 160 -4.32 25.87 -4.98
C GLY A 160 -3.03 26.47 -5.53
N SER A 161 -1.92 25.74 -5.41
CA SER A 161 -0.69 26.09 -6.13
C SER A 161 -0.76 25.62 -7.59
N SER A 162 -0.01 26.26 -8.46
CA SER A 162 0.18 25.76 -9.83
C SER A 162 1.57 26.13 -10.31
N TRP A 163 2.22 25.18 -10.98
CA TRP A 163 3.60 25.24 -11.44
C TRP A 163 3.72 24.67 -12.85
N LEU A 164 4.55 25.32 -13.66
CA LEU A 164 5.11 24.77 -14.89
C LEU A 164 6.63 24.74 -14.74
N ILE A 165 7.24 23.63 -15.13
CA ILE A 165 8.63 23.29 -14.83
C ILE A 165 9.39 23.08 -16.13
N ILE A 166 10.53 23.74 -16.25
CA ILE A 166 11.51 23.56 -17.32
C ILE A 166 12.62 22.69 -16.76
N TYR A 167 13.01 21.65 -17.50
CA TYR A 167 14.09 20.73 -17.13
C TYR A 167 15.35 21.00 -17.93
N ASP A 168 16.51 20.69 -17.33
CA ASP A 168 17.79 20.68 -18.02
C ASP A 168 18.13 19.31 -18.65
N LYS A 169 19.28 19.24 -19.32
CA LYS A 169 19.78 18.02 -19.98
C LYS A 169 20.00 16.82 -19.07
N ASP A 170 20.21 17.07 -17.79
CA ASP A 170 20.41 16.03 -16.80
C ASP A 170 19.08 15.63 -16.13
N GLY A 171 17.95 16.19 -16.58
CA GLY A 171 16.62 15.95 -16.04
C GLY A 171 16.32 16.75 -14.77
N ASN A 172 17.19 17.69 -14.37
CA ASN A 172 16.98 18.49 -13.17
C ASN A 172 16.09 19.71 -13.47
N VAL A 173 15.46 20.27 -12.43
CA VAL A 173 14.68 21.51 -12.56
C VAL A 173 15.60 22.67 -12.95
N TYR A 174 15.46 23.15 -14.18
CA TYR A 174 16.12 24.35 -14.67
C TYR A 174 15.40 25.62 -14.23
N LYS A 175 14.05 25.61 -14.25
CA LYS A 175 13.21 26.71 -13.76
C LYS A 175 11.81 26.18 -13.43
N ALA A 176 11.31 26.50 -12.23
CA ALA A 176 9.90 26.41 -11.91
C ALA A 176 9.26 27.80 -12.00
N CYS A 177 8.13 27.90 -12.69
CA CYS A 177 7.34 29.11 -12.85
C CYS A 177 5.93 28.83 -12.33
N GLY A 178 5.41 29.64 -11.42
CA GLY A 178 4.15 29.34 -10.75
C GLY A 178 4.05 29.98 -9.37
N GLY A 179 3.13 29.49 -8.56
CA GLY A 179 2.91 29.94 -7.18
C GLY A 179 1.51 29.61 -6.67
N PHE A 180 1.10 30.20 -5.55
CA PHE A 180 -0.25 30.09 -5.02
C PHE A 180 -1.23 30.96 -5.84
N CYS A 181 -2.21 30.32 -6.50
CA CYS A 181 -3.17 30.97 -7.38
C CYS A 181 -2.52 31.99 -8.35
N PRO A 182 -1.66 31.54 -9.30
CA PRO A 182 -0.85 32.45 -10.10
C PRO A 182 -1.69 33.28 -11.09
N HIS A 183 -1.49 34.59 -11.07
CA HIS A 183 -2.16 35.56 -11.92
C HIS A 183 -1.26 36.01 -13.07
N ASN A 184 -1.23 35.23 -14.15
CA ASN A 184 -0.61 35.65 -15.40
C ASN A 184 -1.33 35.00 -16.58
N ARG A 185 -1.72 35.80 -17.58
CA ARG A 185 -2.46 35.29 -18.74
C ARG A 185 -1.69 34.23 -19.51
N ASP A 186 -0.42 34.49 -19.79
CA ASP A 186 0.39 33.59 -20.61
C ASP A 186 0.68 32.26 -19.89
N PHE A 187 0.95 32.34 -18.57
CA PHE A 187 1.05 31.16 -17.72
C PHE A 187 -0.24 30.33 -17.74
N ASN A 188 -1.39 30.99 -17.53
CA ASN A 188 -2.68 30.33 -17.48
C ASN A 188 -3.09 29.73 -18.84
N ASP A 189 -2.76 30.39 -19.95
CA ASP A 189 -2.99 29.89 -21.30
C ASP A 189 -2.15 28.62 -21.55
N MET A 190 -0.85 28.62 -21.19
CA MET A 190 0.04 27.45 -21.28
C MET A 190 -0.43 26.28 -20.39
N ARG A 191 -0.74 26.57 -19.12
CA ARG A 191 -1.24 25.54 -18.19
C ARG A 191 -2.55 24.93 -18.69
N ARG A 192 -3.49 25.77 -19.14
CA ARG A 192 -4.78 25.30 -19.65
C ARG A 192 -4.60 24.39 -20.86
N ALA A 193 -3.69 24.71 -21.78
CA ALA A 193 -3.42 23.86 -22.94
C ALA A 193 -2.99 22.44 -22.54
N ILE A 194 -2.21 22.31 -21.46
CA ILE A 194 -1.87 20.99 -20.89
C ILE A 194 -3.13 20.29 -20.37
N TYR A 195 -3.85 20.94 -19.45
CA TYR A 195 -5.00 20.34 -18.76
C TYR A 195 -6.14 19.94 -19.70
N ASP A 196 -6.42 20.76 -20.73
CA ASP A 196 -7.47 20.50 -21.72
C ASP A 196 -7.10 19.33 -22.67
N ASN A 197 -5.84 18.87 -22.68
CA ASN A 197 -5.33 17.80 -23.55
C ASN A 197 -4.84 16.56 -22.79
N LEU A 198 -5.10 16.44 -21.49
CA LEU A 198 -4.74 15.24 -20.74
C LEU A 198 -5.54 14.02 -21.21
N PRO A 199 -4.92 12.83 -21.30
CA PRO A 199 -5.62 11.61 -21.66
C PRO A 199 -6.56 11.20 -20.52
N PHE A 200 -7.71 10.61 -20.87
CA PHE A 200 -8.72 10.19 -19.89
C PHE A 200 -8.13 9.21 -18.87
N GLU A 201 -7.27 8.31 -19.35
CA GLU A 201 -6.56 7.30 -18.57
C GLU A 201 -5.66 7.93 -17.50
N PHE A 202 -5.02 9.06 -17.79
CA PHE A 202 -4.24 9.81 -16.79
C PHE A 202 -5.14 10.37 -15.70
N VAL A 203 -6.25 11.01 -16.08
CA VAL A 203 -7.20 11.64 -15.15
C VAL A 203 -7.82 10.59 -14.23
N ASP A 204 -8.28 9.47 -14.80
CA ASP A 204 -8.90 8.36 -14.09
C ASP A 204 -7.93 7.69 -13.09
N TYR A 205 -6.67 7.49 -13.51
CA TYR A 205 -5.62 6.96 -12.62
C TYR A 205 -5.38 7.91 -11.43
N CYS A 206 -5.28 9.19 -11.74
CA CYS A 206 -4.99 10.24 -10.80
C CYS A 206 -6.12 10.41 -9.75
N ASP A 207 -7.39 10.33 -10.15
CA ASP A 207 -8.54 10.33 -9.23
C ASP A 207 -8.58 9.06 -8.34
N SER A 208 -8.21 7.91 -8.90
CA SER A 208 -8.09 6.66 -8.15
C SER A 208 -6.96 6.69 -7.13
N TYR A 209 -5.80 7.23 -7.52
CA TYR A 209 -4.65 7.43 -6.65
C TYR A 209 -4.98 8.36 -5.47
N LYS A 210 -5.72 9.44 -5.72
CA LYS A 210 -6.21 10.33 -4.66
C LYS A 210 -7.11 9.59 -3.66
N THR A 211 -7.96 8.68 -4.16
CA THR A 211 -8.87 7.88 -3.32
C THR A 211 -8.12 6.86 -2.46
N SER A 212 -7.05 6.24 -2.98
CA SER A 212 -6.25 5.28 -2.19
C SER A 212 -5.51 5.95 -1.04
N TRP A 213 -5.03 7.18 -1.21
CA TRP A 213 -4.43 7.99 -0.13
C TRP A 213 -5.43 8.34 0.99
N GLN A 214 -6.67 8.69 0.62
CA GLN A 214 -7.74 8.90 1.61
C GLN A 214 -8.06 7.63 2.42
N ARG A 215 -7.82 6.44 1.85
CA ARG A 215 -7.99 5.17 2.55
C ARG A 215 -6.80 4.85 3.47
N GLY A 216 -5.57 5.16 3.08
CA GLY A 216 -4.37 4.88 3.91
C GLY A 216 -4.39 5.55 5.29
N ASP A 217 -4.88 6.80 5.37
CA ASP A 217 -5.01 7.54 6.64
C ASP A 217 -6.33 7.25 7.39
N ALA A 218 -7.28 6.59 6.73
CA ALA A 218 -8.58 6.21 7.29
C ALA A 218 -8.77 4.68 7.37
N PHE A 219 -7.70 3.89 7.22
CA PHE A 219 -7.75 2.44 7.30
C PHE A 219 -7.90 2.00 8.76
N ASP A 220 -9.13 2.13 9.23
CA ASP A 220 -9.68 1.27 10.24
C ASP A 220 -10.52 0.25 9.46
N PRO A 221 -10.11 -1.03 9.34
CA PRO A 221 -10.85 -2.08 8.62
C PRO A 221 -12.31 -2.19 9.09
N TYR A 222 -12.63 -1.55 10.23
CA TYR A 222 -13.86 -1.62 10.98
C TYR A 222 -14.65 -0.31 11.02
N ALA A 223 -14.10 0.85 10.62
CA ALA A 223 -14.75 2.16 10.82
C ALA A 223 -15.92 2.45 9.87
N ALA A 224 -16.01 1.75 8.74
CA ALA A 224 -16.97 2.06 7.69
C ALA A 224 -18.14 1.08 7.59
N HIS A 225 -18.36 0.21 8.59
CA HIS A 225 -19.49 -0.71 8.54
C HIS A 225 -20.85 -0.02 8.87
N SER A 226 -21.35 0.82 7.95
CA SER A 226 -22.76 1.27 7.90
C SER A 226 -23.74 0.09 7.89
N ASP A 227 -24.97 0.27 8.38
CA ASP A 227 -26.01 -0.76 8.59
C ASP A 227 -26.52 -1.57 7.36
N GLU A 228 -25.70 -1.77 6.31
CA GLU A 228 -26.03 -2.44 5.05
C GLU A 228 -24.85 -3.30 4.55
N TYR A 229 -24.46 -4.36 5.27
CA TYR A 229 -23.40 -5.28 4.80
C TYR A 229 -23.96 -6.63 4.32
N LYS A 230 -23.75 -6.87 3.03
CA LYS A 230 -23.40 -8.20 2.50
C LYS A 230 -21.89 -8.37 2.72
N THR A 231 -21.44 -9.58 2.99
CA THR A 231 -20.02 -9.96 3.07
C THR A 231 -19.22 -9.38 1.92
N LYS A 232 -18.13 -8.68 2.22
CA LYS A 232 -17.18 -8.20 1.20
C LYS A 232 -15.88 -9.01 1.18
N TYR A 233 -15.90 -10.22 1.74
CA TYR A 233 -14.82 -11.19 1.66
C TYR A 233 -15.28 -12.39 0.84
N GLY A 234 -14.41 -12.92 -0.02
CA GLY A 234 -14.69 -14.11 -0.82
C GLY A 234 -13.42 -14.88 -1.15
N VAL A 235 -13.57 -16.21 -1.26
CA VAL A 235 -12.49 -17.15 -1.53
C VAL A 235 -12.84 -17.94 -2.78
N PHE A 236 -11.96 -17.87 -3.79
CA PHE A 236 -12.23 -18.29 -5.16
C PHE A 236 -11.03 -19.04 -5.76
N LEU A 237 -10.63 -20.15 -5.12
CA LEU A 237 -9.41 -20.88 -5.49
C LEU A 237 -9.53 -21.56 -6.87
N ASN A 238 -10.73 -22.03 -7.23
CA ASN A 238 -10.97 -22.67 -8.53
C ASN A 238 -11.77 -21.80 -9.51
N TYR A 239 -11.93 -20.51 -9.23
CA TYR A 239 -12.60 -19.59 -10.16
C TYR A 239 -11.70 -19.32 -11.37
N ASP A 240 -12.15 -19.67 -12.57
CA ASP A 240 -11.46 -19.45 -13.84
C ASP A 240 -12.09 -18.33 -14.70
N GLY A 241 -13.17 -17.71 -14.20
CA GLY A 241 -13.88 -16.64 -14.88
C GLY A 241 -13.19 -15.28 -14.84
N ASP A 242 -13.88 -14.27 -15.35
CA ASP A 242 -13.42 -12.87 -15.36
C ASP A 242 -13.48 -12.28 -13.94
N LEU A 243 -12.34 -11.81 -13.42
CA LEU A 243 -12.26 -11.21 -12.08
C LEU A 243 -13.24 -10.04 -11.91
N ALA A 244 -13.61 -9.32 -12.98
CA ALA A 244 -14.61 -8.27 -12.93
C ALA A 244 -15.98 -8.72 -12.37
N ALA A 245 -16.31 -10.01 -12.46
CA ALA A 245 -17.52 -10.59 -11.87
C ALA A 245 -17.46 -10.70 -10.33
N LEU A 246 -16.27 -10.59 -9.74
CA LEU A 246 -16.06 -10.62 -8.29
C LEU A 246 -16.12 -9.20 -7.67
N ASN A 247 -16.59 -8.19 -8.42
CA ASN A 247 -16.58 -6.80 -7.96
C ASN A 247 -17.49 -6.50 -6.75
N ASP A 248 -18.36 -7.44 -6.38
CA ASP A 248 -19.19 -7.38 -5.17
C ASP A 248 -18.38 -7.62 -3.88
N TYR A 249 -17.16 -8.16 -3.99
CA TYR A 249 -16.25 -8.44 -2.86
C TYR A 249 -15.14 -7.39 -2.79
N ASP A 250 -14.70 -6.98 -1.60
CA ASP A 250 -13.58 -6.05 -1.37
C ASP A 250 -12.27 -6.77 -1.02
N TYR A 251 -12.34 -7.93 -0.37
CA TYR A 251 -11.22 -8.81 -0.02
C TYR A 251 -11.40 -10.15 -0.72
N ILE A 252 -10.46 -10.52 -1.57
CA ILE A 252 -10.64 -11.61 -2.53
C ILE A 252 -9.40 -12.50 -2.45
N VAL A 253 -9.62 -13.78 -2.18
CA VAL A 253 -8.58 -14.80 -2.27
C VAL A 253 -8.72 -15.54 -3.58
N ILE A 254 -7.64 -15.64 -4.34
CA ILE A 254 -7.56 -16.41 -5.60
C ILE A 254 -6.27 -17.22 -5.65
N ASP A 255 -6.23 -18.24 -6.50
CA ASP A 255 -4.96 -18.82 -6.92
C ASP A 255 -4.30 -17.94 -7.99
N ALA A 256 -3.45 -17.02 -7.55
CA ALA A 256 -2.78 -16.10 -8.47
C ALA A 256 -1.71 -16.79 -9.33
N GLN A 257 -1.32 -18.05 -9.08
CA GLN A 257 -0.40 -18.76 -9.98
C GLN A 257 -1.00 -18.92 -11.37
N TYR A 258 -2.31 -19.12 -11.46
CA TYR A 258 -3.06 -19.30 -12.72
C TYR A 258 -3.58 -18.01 -13.35
N ARG A 259 -3.26 -16.85 -12.76
CA ARG A 259 -3.64 -15.53 -13.28
C ARG A 259 -2.44 -14.76 -13.79
N THR A 260 -2.67 -13.87 -14.74
CA THR A 260 -1.66 -12.95 -15.28
C THR A 260 -1.55 -11.70 -14.41
N ALA A 261 -0.40 -11.02 -14.46
CA ALA A 261 -0.22 -9.74 -13.80
C ALA A 261 -1.19 -8.68 -14.33
N GLU A 262 -1.49 -8.69 -15.64
CA GLU A 262 -2.43 -7.75 -16.25
C GLU A 262 -3.86 -7.93 -15.71
N GLU A 263 -4.33 -9.17 -15.56
CA GLU A 263 -5.65 -9.45 -14.98
C GLU A 263 -5.75 -8.94 -13.54
N ILE A 264 -4.78 -9.30 -12.69
CA ILE A 264 -4.78 -8.91 -11.27
C ILE A 264 -4.65 -7.39 -11.12
N THR A 265 -3.68 -6.78 -11.81
CA THR A 265 -3.46 -5.33 -11.71
C THR A 265 -4.63 -4.55 -12.29
N SER A 266 -5.25 -4.97 -13.39
CA SER A 266 -6.43 -4.30 -13.95
C SER A 266 -7.63 -4.42 -13.02
N PHE A 267 -7.83 -5.60 -12.42
CA PHE A 267 -8.91 -5.80 -11.47
C PHE A 267 -8.74 -4.96 -10.19
N ASN A 268 -7.54 -5.00 -9.59
CA ASN A 268 -7.19 -4.18 -8.43
C ASN A 268 -7.33 -2.68 -8.77
N TYR A 269 -6.83 -2.27 -9.93
CA TYR A 269 -6.88 -0.89 -10.43
C TYR A 269 -8.32 -0.38 -10.63
N VAL A 270 -9.18 -1.12 -11.34
CA VAL A 270 -10.53 -0.67 -11.70
C VAL A 270 -11.47 -0.71 -10.49
N TYR A 271 -11.34 -1.73 -9.64
CA TYR A 271 -12.34 -2.01 -8.61
C TYR A 271 -11.87 -1.68 -7.18
N GLN A 272 -10.60 -1.33 -6.99
CA GLN A 272 -9.98 -0.95 -5.70
C GLN A 272 -10.17 -2.03 -4.62
N LYS A 273 -9.69 -3.24 -4.92
CA LYS A 273 -9.88 -4.48 -4.16
C LYS A 273 -8.58 -4.96 -3.53
N TYR A 274 -8.68 -5.66 -2.41
CA TYR A 274 -7.57 -6.40 -1.81
C TYR A 274 -7.54 -7.82 -2.38
N VAL A 275 -6.51 -8.14 -3.15
CA VAL A 275 -6.32 -9.45 -3.77
C VAL A 275 -5.23 -10.21 -3.02
N TYR A 276 -5.60 -11.29 -2.36
CA TYR A 276 -4.68 -12.22 -1.72
C TYR A 276 -4.46 -13.44 -2.60
N SER A 277 -3.19 -13.84 -2.77
CA SER A 277 -2.90 -15.12 -3.42
C SER A 277 -2.93 -16.24 -2.39
N TYR A 278 -3.64 -17.32 -2.74
CA TYR A 278 -3.36 -18.62 -2.16
C TYR A 278 -1.89 -18.97 -2.33
N ILE A 279 -1.27 -19.45 -1.25
CA ILE A 279 0.06 -20.03 -1.26
C ILE A 279 0.09 -21.18 -0.24
N ASN A 280 0.28 -22.39 -0.75
CA ASN A 280 0.44 -23.57 0.07
C ASN A 280 1.90 -23.69 0.51
N ILE A 281 2.15 -23.71 1.82
CA ILE A 281 3.52 -23.82 2.35
C ILE A 281 3.78 -25.12 3.10
N GLY A 282 2.74 -25.86 3.49
CA GLY A 282 2.84 -27.05 4.34
C GLY A 282 2.53 -28.36 3.63
N SER A 283 2.03 -28.31 2.41
CA SER A 283 1.80 -29.47 1.56
C SER A 283 2.16 -29.18 0.10
N LEU A 284 2.11 -30.23 -0.72
CA LEU A 284 2.53 -30.24 -2.12
C LEU A 284 1.44 -30.91 -2.97
N GLU A 285 0.88 -30.15 -3.90
CA GLU A 285 -0.20 -30.58 -4.79
C GLU A 285 0.37 -31.11 -6.13
N ASP A 286 -0.11 -32.25 -6.61
CA ASP A 286 0.45 -32.98 -7.77
C ASP A 286 0.29 -32.28 -9.14
N PHE A 287 -0.60 -31.29 -9.19
CA PHE A 287 -0.85 -30.49 -10.38
C PHE A 287 0.05 -29.24 -10.47
N ARG A 288 0.84 -28.94 -9.43
CA ARG A 288 1.80 -27.83 -9.46
C ARG A 288 2.96 -28.16 -10.39
N ASP A 289 3.40 -27.19 -11.17
CA ASP A 289 4.51 -27.37 -12.12
C ASP A 289 5.84 -27.72 -11.44
N TYR A 290 6.00 -27.32 -10.18
CA TYR A 290 7.13 -27.64 -9.31
C TYR A 290 7.01 -28.97 -8.54
N TYR A 291 5.94 -29.75 -8.71
CA TYR A 291 5.74 -30.99 -7.94
C TYR A 291 6.94 -31.95 -8.02
N ASN A 292 7.44 -32.21 -9.23
CA ASN A 292 8.53 -33.18 -9.44
C ASN A 292 9.88 -32.73 -8.86
N ASP A 293 10.03 -31.44 -8.56
CA ASP A 293 11.26 -30.90 -7.98
C ASP A 293 11.31 -31.06 -6.46
N TYR A 294 10.15 -31.25 -5.81
CA TYR A 294 10.01 -31.32 -4.35
C TYR A 294 9.29 -32.56 -3.82
N CYS A 295 8.77 -33.45 -4.68
CA CYS A 295 8.04 -34.64 -4.22
C CYS A 295 8.91 -35.63 -3.42
N ASP A 296 10.24 -35.51 -3.46
CA ASP A 296 11.16 -36.23 -2.57
C ASP A 296 11.07 -35.78 -1.10
N LEU A 297 10.46 -34.62 -0.82
CA LEU A 297 10.24 -34.05 0.51
C LEU A 297 8.91 -34.47 1.16
N ALA A 298 8.10 -35.30 0.48
CA ALA A 298 6.79 -35.71 0.98
C ALA A 298 6.91 -36.49 2.30
N LEU A 299 6.13 -36.06 3.30
CA LEU A 299 6.05 -36.70 4.62
C LEU A 299 4.96 -37.78 4.67
N GLY A 300 3.84 -37.55 3.99
CA GLY A 300 2.70 -38.47 3.94
C GLY A 300 1.50 -37.89 3.20
N GLU A 301 0.49 -38.73 2.97
CA GLU A 301 -0.77 -38.32 2.32
C GLU A 301 -1.51 -37.26 3.14
N TYR A 302 -2.15 -36.31 2.47
CA TYR A 302 -3.09 -35.38 3.08
C TYR A 302 -4.49 -36.02 3.06
N GLU A 303 -5.05 -36.29 4.24
CA GLU A 303 -6.40 -36.85 4.38
C GLU A 303 -7.47 -36.00 3.68
N ASN A 304 -8.35 -36.66 2.91
CA ASN A 304 -9.45 -36.08 2.10
C ASN A 304 -9.05 -35.27 0.86
N TRP A 305 -7.76 -35.07 0.60
CA TRP A 305 -7.25 -34.31 -0.55
C TRP A 305 -6.42 -35.20 -1.47
N ASP A 306 -7.10 -35.90 -2.38
CA ASP A 306 -6.45 -36.77 -3.37
C ASP A 306 -5.51 -35.94 -4.27
N GLY A 307 -4.24 -36.35 -4.36
CA GLY A 307 -3.21 -35.64 -5.14
C GLY A 307 -2.40 -34.64 -4.31
N GLU A 308 -2.61 -34.58 -3.00
CA GLU A 308 -1.87 -33.70 -2.10
C GLU A 308 -1.14 -34.48 -1.00
N VAL A 309 0.08 -34.04 -0.68
CA VAL A 309 0.93 -34.64 0.36
C VAL A 309 1.50 -33.58 1.28
N TRP A 310 1.60 -33.87 2.58
CA TRP A 310 2.36 -33.04 3.52
C TRP A 310 3.83 -32.96 3.10
N ILE A 311 4.46 -31.81 3.27
CA ILE A 311 5.87 -31.60 2.88
C ILE A 311 6.76 -31.25 4.08
N ASP A 312 8.02 -31.67 4.05
CA ASP A 312 9.01 -31.28 5.03
C ASP A 312 9.41 -29.81 4.88
N VAL A 313 8.72 -28.93 5.61
CA VAL A 313 8.97 -27.49 5.64
C VAL A 313 10.30 -27.09 6.29
N SER A 314 11.03 -28.03 6.90
CA SER A 314 12.37 -27.78 7.45
C SER A 314 13.46 -27.81 6.38
N ASP A 315 13.20 -28.38 5.19
CA ASP A 315 14.20 -28.45 4.10
C ASP A 315 14.44 -27.06 3.49
N GLU A 316 15.71 -26.63 3.46
CA GLU A 316 16.11 -25.32 2.94
C GLU A 316 15.76 -25.14 1.45
N ARG A 317 15.66 -26.21 0.64
CA ARG A 317 15.25 -26.10 -0.77
C ARG A 317 13.82 -25.59 -0.86
N TRP A 318 12.92 -26.13 -0.03
CA TRP A 318 11.52 -25.70 0.02
C TRP A 318 11.39 -24.26 0.52
N GLN A 319 12.08 -23.93 1.61
CA GLN A 319 12.08 -22.57 2.15
C GLN A 319 12.60 -21.54 1.14
N ASN A 320 13.70 -21.86 0.44
CA ASN A 320 14.27 -20.97 -0.57
C ASN A 320 13.35 -20.82 -1.78
N PHE A 321 12.70 -21.89 -2.21
CA PHE A 321 11.73 -21.84 -3.29
C PHE A 321 10.55 -20.93 -2.95
N ILE A 322 9.91 -21.17 -1.79
CA ILE A 322 8.77 -20.36 -1.34
C ILE A 322 9.17 -18.88 -1.24
N LEU A 323 10.28 -18.56 -0.56
CA LEU A 323 10.64 -17.19 -0.21
C LEU A 323 11.34 -16.41 -1.33
N ASN A 324 12.10 -17.07 -2.20
CA ASN A 324 12.91 -16.39 -3.20
C ASN A 324 12.39 -16.56 -4.63
N GLU A 325 11.46 -17.49 -4.87
CA GLU A 325 10.91 -17.75 -6.21
C GLU A 325 9.39 -17.56 -6.23
N LEU A 326 8.63 -18.39 -5.50
CA LEU A 326 7.18 -18.42 -5.58
C LEU A 326 6.54 -17.13 -5.06
N ALA A 327 6.76 -16.78 -3.80
CA ALA A 327 6.14 -15.59 -3.19
C ALA A 327 6.53 -14.28 -3.91
N PRO A 328 7.81 -14.03 -4.27
CA PRO A 328 8.16 -12.87 -5.08
C PRO A 328 7.49 -12.84 -6.46
N SER A 329 7.34 -14.00 -7.12
CA SER A 329 6.67 -14.07 -8.42
C SER A 329 5.18 -13.72 -8.33
N LEU A 330 4.52 -14.08 -7.23
CA LEU A 330 3.14 -13.75 -6.95
C LEU A 330 2.98 -12.25 -6.64
N LEU A 331 3.85 -11.67 -5.80
CA LEU A 331 3.88 -10.22 -5.53
C LEU A 331 4.10 -9.40 -6.81
N ALA A 332 4.97 -9.87 -7.71
CA ALA A 332 5.20 -9.22 -9.00
C ALA A 332 3.94 -9.16 -9.90
N LYS A 333 2.91 -9.98 -9.62
CA LYS A 333 1.61 -9.90 -10.31
C LYS A 333 0.67 -8.83 -9.75
N GLY A 334 1.03 -8.16 -8.65
CA GLY A 334 0.25 -7.06 -8.08
C GLY A 334 -0.80 -7.46 -7.04
N ILE A 335 -0.59 -8.58 -6.35
CA ILE A 335 -1.38 -8.97 -5.17
C ILE A 335 -1.03 -8.09 -3.95
N ASP A 336 -1.94 -7.98 -3.00
CA ASP A 336 -1.79 -7.19 -1.77
C ASP A 336 -1.23 -8.01 -0.60
N GLY A 337 -1.28 -9.34 -0.70
CA GLY A 337 -0.71 -10.23 0.31
C GLY A 337 -0.97 -11.71 0.05
N PHE A 338 -0.68 -12.51 1.06
CA PHE A 338 -0.77 -13.97 0.99
C PHE A 338 -1.89 -14.51 1.87
N PHE A 339 -2.67 -15.42 1.31
CA PHE A 339 -3.51 -16.37 2.04
C PHE A 339 -2.70 -17.66 2.16
N VAL A 340 -2.11 -17.87 3.34
CA VAL A 340 -1.13 -18.93 3.58
C VAL A 340 -1.83 -20.16 4.14
N ASP A 341 -1.71 -21.27 3.44
CA ASP A 341 -2.39 -22.51 3.79
C ASP A 341 -1.44 -23.56 4.39
N ASN A 342 -2.03 -24.50 5.13
CA ASN A 342 -1.40 -25.74 5.59
C ASN A 342 -0.25 -25.61 6.60
N CYS A 343 -0.26 -24.55 7.43
CA CYS A 343 0.55 -24.52 8.66
C CYS A 343 0.23 -25.69 9.62
N ASP A 344 -0.90 -26.39 9.42
CA ASP A 344 -1.31 -27.59 10.15
C ASP A 344 -0.42 -28.82 9.89
N VAL A 345 0.55 -28.73 8.97
CA VAL A 345 1.64 -29.71 8.89
C VAL A 345 2.33 -29.89 10.25
N PHE A 346 2.39 -28.82 11.06
CA PHE A 346 2.92 -28.89 12.42
C PHE A 346 2.05 -29.73 13.37
N TYR A 347 0.73 -29.69 13.24
CA TYR A 347 -0.16 -30.55 14.03
C TYR A 347 0.08 -32.04 13.70
N ASN A 348 0.28 -32.36 12.42
CA ASN A 348 0.52 -33.73 11.97
C ASN A 348 1.94 -34.24 12.28
N TYR A 349 2.94 -33.34 12.28
CA TYR A 349 4.37 -33.66 12.45
C TYR A 349 5.02 -32.78 13.52
N GLU A 350 4.46 -32.77 14.74
CA GLU A 350 4.86 -31.90 15.84
C GLU A 350 6.32 -32.13 16.29
N ASN A 351 7.24 -31.32 15.77
CA ASN A 351 8.65 -31.31 16.18
C ASN A 351 9.31 -29.94 15.95
N GLU A 352 10.48 -29.73 16.57
CA GLU A 352 11.20 -28.45 16.51
C GLU A 352 11.63 -28.06 15.08
N ASP A 353 11.96 -29.00 14.22
CA ASP A 353 12.41 -28.71 12.85
C ASP A 353 11.24 -28.17 12.00
N ILE A 354 10.05 -28.77 12.11
CA ILE A 354 8.83 -28.29 11.44
C ILE A 354 8.38 -26.93 11.98
N LEU A 355 8.41 -26.74 13.30
CA LEU A 355 8.09 -25.44 13.93
C LEU A 355 9.04 -24.34 13.43
N ASN A 356 10.35 -24.60 13.42
CA ASN A 356 11.35 -23.63 12.97
C ASN A 356 11.28 -23.40 11.45
N GLY A 357 10.93 -24.43 10.68
CA GLY A 357 10.71 -24.33 9.24
C GLY A 357 9.55 -23.40 8.90
N LEU A 358 8.37 -23.63 9.48
CA LEU A 358 7.23 -22.72 9.35
C LEU A 358 7.56 -21.31 9.85
N ALA A 359 8.23 -21.19 11.01
CA ALA A 359 8.63 -19.88 11.54
C ALA A 359 9.54 -19.12 10.56
N THR A 360 10.43 -19.81 9.85
CA THR A 360 11.31 -19.23 8.83
C THR A 360 10.51 -18.73 7.63
N ILE A 361 9.61 -19.57 7.11
CA ILE A 361 8.75 -19.21 5.98
C ILE A 361 7.84 -18.03 6.34
N MET A 362 7.09 -18.12 7.44
CA MET A 362 6.12 -17.09 7.82
C MET A 362 6.78 -15.74 8.12
N LYS A 363 7.92 -15.72 8.81
CA LYS A 363 8.71 -14.49 8.98
C LYS A 363 9.21 -13.93 7.66
N GLY A 364 9.66 -14.81 6.76
CA GLY A 364 10.09 -14.44 5.42
C GLY A 364 8.99 -13.74 4.65
N LEU A 365 7.79 -14.32 4.61
CA LEU A 365 6.61 -13.71 3.98
C LEU A 365 6.25 -12.37 4.62
N ARG A 366 6.20 -12.28 5.96
CA ARG A 366 5.93 -11.01 6.66
C ARG A 366 6.96 -9.92 6.35
N SER A 367 8.23 -10.30 6.20
CA SER A 367 9.30 -9.35 5.90
C SER A 367 9.19 -8.72 4.51
N MET A 368 8.36 -9.27 3.61
CA MET A 368 8.09 -8.72 2.29
C MET A 368 7.22 -7.45 2.33
N GLY A 369 6.68 -7.08 3.49
CA GLY A 369 5.87 -5.87 3.61
C GLY A 369 4.51 -6.02 2.92
N CYS A 370 3.89 -7.19 3.01
CA CYS A 370 2.51 -7.42 2.59
C CYS A 370 1.71 -8.06 3.73
N ASP A 371 0.40 -8.15 3.53
CA ASP A 371 -0.45 -8.93 4.43
C ASP A 371 -0.13 -10.42 4.35
N VAL A 372 -0.27 -11.11 5.47
CA VAL A 372 -0.12 -12.56 5.59
C VAL A 372 -1.25 -13.07 6.46
N ILE A 373 -2.25 -13.66 5.80
CA ILE A 373 -3.43 -14.24 6.42
C ILE A 373 -3.20 -15.74 6.53
N ILE A 374 -3.02 -16.26 7.74
CA ILE A 374 -2.89 -17.70 7.96
C ILE A 374 -4.27 -18.36 7.90
N ASN A 375 -4.42 -19.42 7.12
CA ASN A 375 -5.60 -20.27 7.13
C ASN A 375 -5.43 -21.36 8.18
N GLY A 376 -6.30 -21.41 9.19
CA GLY A 376 -6.15 -22.34 10.33
C GLY A 376 -4.84 -22.09 11.09
N GLY A 377 -4.01 -23.13 11.24
CA GLY A 377 -2.64 -23.01 11.75
C GLY A 377 -2.53 -22.67 13.24
N ASP A 378 -3.59 -22.95 14.01
CA ASP A 378 -3.71 -22.66 15.43
C ASP A 378 -2.59 -23.30 16.26
N CYS A 379 -2.30 -24.58 16.03
CA CYS A 379 -1.26 -25.31 16.74
C CYS A 379 0.13 -24.71 16.49
N PHE A 380 0.40 -24.30 15.25
CA PHE A 380 1.65 -23.61 14.91
C PHE A 380 1.74 -22.24 15.57
N LEU A 381 0.70 -21.42 15.46
CA LEU A 381 0.72 -20.04 15.95
C LEU A 381 0.88 -19.99 17.47
N ASP A 382 0.18 -20.89 18.18
CA ASP A 382 0.31 -21.03 19.64
C ASP A 382 1.71 -21.50 20.05
N ALA A 383 2.26 -22.52 19.38
CA ALA A 383 3.60 -23.00 19.65
C ALA A 383 4.66 -21.94 19.34
N TYR A 384 4.49 -21.18 18.26
CA TYR A 384 5.36 -20.06 17.91
C TYR A 384 5.31 -18.97 18.98
N CYS A 385 4.13 -18.57 19.43
CA CYS A 385 3.96 -17.54 20.47
C CYS A 385 4.50 -17.98 21.83
N ALA A 386 4.40 -19.27 22.14
CA ALA A 386 4.93 -19.83 23.39
C ALA A 386 6.47 -19.88 23.41
N ASN A 387 7.12 -20.12 22.27
CA ASN A 387 8.53 -20.52 22.25
C ASN A 387 9.46 -19.58 21.46
N LEU A 388 8.97 -18.88 20.43
CA LEU A 388 9.82 -18.25 19.41
C LEU A 388 9.63 -16.74 19.26
N GLY A 389 8.42 -16.19 19.43
CA GLY A 389 8.20 -14.76 19.22
C GLY A 389 6.77 -14.29 19.41
N SER A 390 6.42 -13.16 18.80
CA SER A 390 5.07 -12.59 18.82
C SER A 390 4.32 -12.94 17.54
N TRP A 391 3.02 -13.19 17.61
CA TRP A 391 2.20 -13.49 16.43
C TRP A 391 2.36 -12.44 15.31
N THR A 392 2.61 -11.17 15.65
CA THR A 392 2.82 -10.09 14.67
C THR A 392 4.06 -10.28 13.80
N ASP A 393 5.01 -11.12 14.25
CA ASP A 393 6.21 -11.47 13.49
C ASP A 393 5.90 -12.36 12.29
N VAL A 394 4.76 -13.07 12.31
CA VAL A 394 4.45 -14.15 11.38
C VAL A 394 3.14 -13.96 10.61
N ILE A 395 2.17 -13.18 11.13
CA ILE A 395 0.88 -12.94 10.45
C ILE A 395 0.40 -11.49 10.59
N THR A 396 -0.55 -11.08 9.75
CA THR A 396 -1.41 -9.91 9.95
C THR A 396 -2.83 -10.29 10.36
N GLY A 397 -3.30 -11.46 9.95
CA GLY A 397 -4.64 -11.94 10.26
C GLY A 397 -4.77 -13.46 10.16
N ILE A 398 -5.95 -13.94 10.51
CA ILE A 398 -6.34 -15.35 10.53
C ILE A 398 -7.58 -15.48 9.66
N ASN A 399 -7.54 -16.40 8.71
CA ASN A 399 -8.73 -17.06 8.19
C ASN A 399 -8.95 -18.36 8.94
N GLN A 400 -10.17 -18.63 9.39
CA GLN A 400 -10.51 -19.92 9.97
C GLN A 400 -11.55 -20.64 9.11
N GLU A 401 -11.18 -21.85 8.72
CA GLU A 401 -12.01 -22.84 8.04
C GLU A 401 -12.07 -24.11 8.89
N SER A 402 -13.17 -24.48 9.52
CA SER A 402 -14.42 -23.74 9.74
C SER A 402 -14.71 -23.66 11.24
N VAL A 403 -15.54 -22.70 11.67
CA VAL A 403 -15.87 -22.49 13.10
C VAL A 403 -17.27 -23.03 13.40
N PHE A 404 -18.26 -22.70 12.56
CA PHE A 404 -19.66 -23.03 12.80
C PHE A 404 -20.15 -24.19 11.94
N SER A 405 -19.55 -24.37 10.78
CA SER A 405 -19.87 -25.42 9.83
C SER A 405 -18.80 -26.52 9.83
N ARG A 406 -19.09 -27.59 9.08
CA ARG A 406 -18.14 -28.63 8.73
C ARG A 406 -18.60 -29.34 7.46
N ILE A 407 -17.68 -30.10 6.89
CA ILE A 407 -17.94 -31.06 5.83
C ILE A 407 -18.08 -32.45 6.45
N ASP A 408 -19.21 -33.12 6.20
CA ASP A 408 -19.37 -34.54 6.47
C ASP A 408 -18.78 -35.33 5.28
N TRP A 409 -17.52 -35.76 5.39
CA TRP A 409 -16.78 -36.41 4.31
C TRP A 409 -17.38 -37.77 3.87
N ASP A 410 -18.16 -38.43 4.73
CA ASP A 410 -18.84 -39.68 4.38
C ASP A 410 -20.04 -39.44 3.45
N THR A 411 -20.72 -38.31 3.59
CA THR A 411 -21.97 -38.00 2.88
C THR A 411 -21.86 -36.84 1.89
N GLY A 412 -20.80 -36.04 1.98
CA GLY A 412 -20.64 -34.76 1.27
C GLY A 412 -21.55 -33.64 1.79
N ALA A 413 -22.19 -33.82 2.96
CA ALA A 413 -23.12 -32.83 3.49
C ALA A 413 -22.39 -31.66 4.17
N LEU A 414 -22.85 -30.44 3.91
CA LEU A 414 -22.44 -29.24 4.62
C LEU A 414 -23.35 -29.05 5.83
N THR A 415 -22.80 -29.11 7.03
CA THR A 415 -23.60 -29.14 8.27
C THR A 415 -22.90 -28.46 9.43
N TYR A 416 -23.48 -28.50 10.63
CA TYR A 416 -22.95 -27.86 11.83
C TYR A 416 -21.64 -28.52 12.31
N ALA A 417 -20.69 -27.70 12.72
CA ALA A 417 -19.53 -28.12 13.49
C ALA A 417 -19.95 -28.87 14.77
N TYR A 418 -19.06 -29.71 15.30
CA TYR A 418 -19.25 -30.23 16.64
C TYR A 418 -19.08 -29.10 17.67
N ASP A 419 -19.79 -29.18 18.80
CA ASP A 419 -19.74 -28.13 19.84
C ASP A 419 -18.31 -27.89 20.35
N ASP A 420 -17.53 -28.97 20.54
CA ASP A 420 -16.14 -28.89 21.01
C ASP A 420 -15.22 -28.17 19.99
N ASP A 421 -15.39 -28.46 18.69
CA ASP A 421 -14.59 -27.81 17.62
C ASP A 421 -14.96 -26.32 17.52
N ARG A 422 -16.27 -26.01 17.59
CA ARG A 422 -16.75 -24.63 17.58
C ARG A 422 -16.21 -23.85 18.77
N GLU A 423 -16.25 -24.42 19.98
CA GLU A 423 -15.71 -23.78 21.18
C GLU A 423 -14.21 -23.52 21.03
N TYR A 424 -13.46 -24.51 20.54
CA TYR A 424 -12.02 -24.42 20.33
C TYR A 424 -11.64 -23.33 19.33
N PHE A 425 -12.21 -23.35 18.12
CA PHE A 425 -11.87 -22.38 17.09
C PHE A 425 -12.39 -20.98 17.39
N THR A 426 -13.49 -20.85 18.14
CA THR A 426 -13.94 -19.56 18.68
C THR A 426 -12.90 -18.97 19.63
N ASP A 427 -12.37 -19.76 20.57
CA ASP A 427 -11.32 -19.31 21.48
C ASP A 427 -10.04 -18.93 20.72
N TYR A 428 -9.65 -19.68 19.69
CA TYR A 428 -8.50 -19.37 18.84
C TYR A 428 -8.64 -18.00 18.15
N ILE A 429 -9.71 -17.78 17.39
CA ILE A 429 -9.87 -16.52 16.63
C ILE A 429 -10.07 -15.32 17.54
N GLU A 430 -10.82 -15.44 18.64
CA GLU A 430 -11.02 -14.34 19.58
C GLU A 430 -9.73 -13.99 20.32
N ARG A 431 -8.89 -14.97 20.65
CA ARG A 431 -7.62 -14.73 21.35
C ARG A 431 -6.71 -13.80 20.58
N TYR A 432 -6.56 -14.01 19.27
CA TYR A 432 -5.72 -13.16 18.42
C TYR A 432 -6.48 -11.94 17.88
N GLY A 433 -7.78 -12.06 17.59
CA GLY A 433 -8.64 -10.94 17.22
C GLY A 433 -8.66 -9.84 18.29
N ASN A 434 -8.79 -10.20 19.56
CA ASN A 434 -8.72 -9.25 20.70
C ASN A 434 -7.34 -8.56 20.85
N GLN A 435 -6.31 -9.09 20.21
CA GLN A 435 -4.97 -8.49 20.17
C GLN A 435 -4.74 -7.64 18.90
N GLY A 436 -5.71 -7.61 17.98
CA GLY A 436 -5.67 -6.80 16.76
C GLY A 436 -5.35 -7.57 15.48
N ALA A 437 -5.37 -8.90 15.48
CA ALA A 437 -5.30 -9.67 14.24
C ALA A 437 -6.59 -9.47 13.42
N TYR A 438 -6.50 -9.34 12.10
CA TYR A 438 -7.68 -9.37 11.24
C TYR A 438 -8.28 -10.78 11.26
N ILE A 439 -9.60 -10.90 11.37
CA ILE A 439 -10.28 -12.19 11.42
C ILE A 439 -11.23 -12.33 10.23
N PHE A 440 -11.05 -13.43 9.49
CA PHE A 440 -11.85 -13.89 8.37
C PHE A 440 -12.40 -15.29 8.69
N LEU A 441 -13.66 -15.54 8.38
CA LEU A 441 -14.27 -16.87 8.47
C LEU A 441 -14.60 -17.38 7.08
N LEU A 442 -14.12 -18.58 6.76
CA LEU A 442 -14.58 -19.35 5.61
C LEU A 442 -15.46 -20.50 6.13
N GLU A 443 -16.73 -20.46 5.75
CA GLU A 443 -17.74 -21.41 6.22
C GLU A 443 -18.43 -22.09 5.04
N TYR A 444 -18.91 -23.32 5.24
CA TYR A 444 -19.61 -24.10 4.23
C TYR A 444 -21.04 -24.38 4.65
N ALA A 445 -22.00 -23.79 3.94
CA ALA A 445 -23.41 -24.04 4.14
C ALA A 445 -24.20 -23.72 2.87
N ASP A 446 -24.96 -24.68 2.38
CA ASP A 446 -25.86 -24.47 1.24
C ASP A 446 -27.07 -23.59 1.61
N ASP A 447 -27.80 -23.09 0.60
CA ASP A 447 -28.97 -22.23 0.79
C ASP A 447 -30.27 -23.03 1.06
N THR A 448 -30.16 -24.22 1.65
CA THR A 448 -31.33 -25.02 2.04
C THR A 448 -31.91 -24.54 3.37
N THR A 449 -33.20 -24.81 3.57
CA THR A 449 -33.90 -24.46 4.81
C THR A 449 -33.27 -25.08 6.06
N GLU A 450 -32.58 -26.22 5.93
CA GLU A 450 -31.90 -26.91 7.05
C GLU A 450 -30.68 -26.10 7.55
N ASN A 451 -29.99 -25.43 6.61
CA ASN A 451 -28.80 -24.63 6.87
C ASN A 451 -29.08 -23.12 7.07
N TYR A 452 -30.34 -22.68 7.00
CA TYR A 452 -30.70 -21.27 7.24
C TYR A 452 -30.31 -20.77 8.64
N THR A 453 -30.43 -21.60 9.67
CA THR A 453 -30.05 -21.19 11.03
C THR A 453 -28.53 -21.11 11.14
N LEU A 454 -27.79 -22.08 10.61
CA LEU A 454 -26.32 -22.06 10.52
C LEU A 454 -25.82 -20.78 9.83
N ARG A 455 -26.37 -20.48 8.63
CA ARG A 455 -26.02 -19.26 7.87
C ARG A 455 -26.36 -17.99 8.65
N TYR A 456 -27.42 -17.98 9.44
CA TYR A 456 -27.78 -16.85 10.29
C TYR A 456 -26.82 -16.69 11.47
N ASP A 457 -26.51 -17.78 12.17
CA ASP A 457 -25.62 -17.78 13.34
C ASP A 457 -24.20 -17.32 12.96
N ILE A 458 -23.67 -17.76 11.81
CA ILE A 458 -22.38 -17.28 11.27
C ILE A 458 -22.42 -15.76 11.06
N LYS A 459 -23.47 -15.26 10.39
CA LYS A 459 -23.62 -13.82 10.09
C LYS A 459 -23.71 -13.01 11.37
N GLU A 460 -24.58 -13.40 12.29
CA GLU A 460 -24.79 -12.70 13.56
C GLU A 460 -23.49 -12.66 14.38
N TYR A 461 -22.76 -13.78 14.44
CA TYR A 461 -21.49 -13.83 15.14
C TYR A 461 -20.44 -12.90 14.53
N CYS A 462 -20.25 -12.96 13.21
CA CYS A 462 -19.29 -12.12 12.52
C CYS A 462 -19.65 -10.63 12.61
N GLU A 463 -20.91 -10.27 12.45
CA GLU A 463 -21.38 -8.88 12.61
C GLU A 463 -21.15 -8.37 14.04
N ALA A 464 -21.38 -9.21 15.05
CA ALA A 464 -21.19 -8.83 16.46
C ALA A 464 -19.71 -8.61 16.83
N HIS A 465 -18.80 -9.37 16.21
CA HIS A 465 -17.35 -9.28 16.46
C HIS A 465 -16.60 -8.43 15.44
N ASN A 466 -17.32 -7.94 14.44
CA ASN A 466 -16.76 -7.22 13.31
C ASN A 466 -15.75 -8.06 12.52
N TYR A 467 -16.06 -9.32 12.27
CA TYR A 467 -15.25 -10.21 11.45
C TYR A 467 -15.77 -10.23 10.01
N LEU A 468 -14.85 -10.42 9.07
CA LEU A 468 -15.22 -10.68 7.68
C LEU A 468 -15.53 -12.17 7.53
N TYR A 469 -16.43 -12.51 6.62
CA TYR A 469 -16.81 -13.91 6.41
C TYR A 469 -17.22 -14.17 4.96
N TYR A 470 -17.05 -15.41 4.53
CA TYR A 470 -17.54 -15.95 3.27
C TYR A 470 -18.22 -17.29 3.57
N ILE A 471 -19.48 -17.43 3.16
CA ILE A 471 -20.22 -18.69 3.33
C ILE A 471 -20.43 -19.33 1.96
N SER A 472 -19.52 -20.23 1.62
CA SER A 472 -19.58 -20.99 0.37
C SER A 472 -20.63 -22.11 0.46
N ASP A 473 -21.31 -22.40 -0.63
CA ASP A 473 -22.14 -23.60 -0.78
C ASP A 473 -21.36 -24.74 -1.47
N SER A 474 -20.08 -24.54 -1.75
CA SER A 474 -19.19 -25.49 -2.42
C SER A 474 -17.79 -25.50 -1.81
N ILE A 475 -17.26 -26.70 -1.60
CA ILE A 475 -15.87 -26.94 -1.18
C ILE A 475 -14.90 -26.55 -2.31
N ASP A 476 -15.38 -26.54 -3.56
CA ASP A 476 -14.56 -26.21 -4.72
C ASP A 476 -14.19 -24.72 -4.77
N LEU A 477 -14.88 -23.82 -4.04
CA LEU A 477 -14.58 -22.38 -4.02
C LEU A 477 -14.48 -21.77 -5.44
N ASN A 478 -15.55 -21.97 -6.22
CA ASN A 478 -15.61 -21.68 -7.66
C ASN A 478 -16.46 -20.46 -8.03
#